data_AF-A0A9P7WQQ5-F1
#
_entry.id   AF-A0A9P7WQQ5-F1
#
_cell.length_a   1.000
_cell.length_b   1.000
_cell.length_c   1.000
_cell.angle_alpha   90.00
_cell.angle_beta   90.00
_cell.angle_gamma   90.00
#
_symmetry.space_group_name_H-M   'P 1'
#
loop_
_entity.id
_entity.type
_entity.pdbx_description
1 polymer ?
#
loop_
_entity_poly.entity_id
_entity_poly.type
_entity_poly.pdbx_seq_one_letter_code
_entity_poly.pdbx_strand_id
1 'polypeptide(L)'
;MRSITLNEVQRAVEEIRQYCRMRLMYGIALVISHHLASHYPLFFALYGPAYAWWLFAFEAYNGDMGNVNTNNHAGGELETTMVRNWVSRQLVLDLLTELPADSSPKEKELVNQLVNQKDRDRGSYLTQNASFASTDGLDDMTVKAHRSVTIELRKLADPGMYDIVFQFARAVWPDLDLVDDLAIEAQGNIFLGGKVARRLEFIVQAGSRYGSQLSNRTKADRYAMITRSGVRVPAEVVLILQLKYGDKPPELCLIVRRFVDDEAIPQMPWSLQAVALGYSTFYLQRFHPLEAVKPADLACPMALVPIQMTTFQEKLGVGISWDRNALDSDELWLEEDEVY
;
A
#
# COMPACT_ATOMS: atom_id res chain seq x y z
N MET A 1 14.86 0.59 -6.54
CA MET A 1 15.04 -0.57 -5.62
C MET A 1 15.26 -0.04 -4.21
N ARG A 2 14.50 -0.45 -3.20
CA ARG A 2 14.76 -0.04 -1.80
C ARG A 2 16.04 -0.75 -1.32
N SER A 3 17.07 0.00 -0.94
CA SER A 3 18.36 -0.54 -0.48
C SER A 3 18.26 -1.10 0.94
N ILE A 4 19.03 -2.15 1.25
CA ILE A 4 19.24 -2.64 2.61
C ILE A 4 20.71 -2.45 2.92
N THR A 5 21.01 -1.75 4.00
CA THR A 5 22.35 -1.49 4.48
C THR A 5 22.86 -2.64 5.35
N LEU A 6 24.18 -2.80 5.44
CA LEU A 6 24.77 -3.78 6.34
C LEU A 6 24.48 -3.47 7.81
N ASN A 7 24.30 -2.20 8.16
CA ASN A 7 23.94 -1.78 9.51
C ASN A 7 22.54 -2.27 9.90
N GLU A 8 21.55 -2.12 9.01
CA GLU A 8 20.20 -2.68 9.23
C GLU A 8 20.23 -4.21 9.41
N VAL A 9 21.08 -4.90 8.65
CA VAL A 9 21.26 -6.36 8.79
C VAL A 9 21.85 -6.71 10.16
N GLN A 10 22.88 -5.99 10.62
CA GLN A 10 23.48 -6.20 11.94
C GLN A 10 22.48 -5.92 13.07
N ARG A 11 21.72 -4.83 12.96
CA ARG A 11 20.65 -4.51 13.91
C ARG A 11 19.60 -5.63 13.99
N ALA A 12 19.12 -6.09 12.83
CA ALA A 12 18.12 -7.17 12.77
C ALA A 12 18.62 -8.46 13.44
N VAL A 13 19.92 -8.80 13.30
CA VAL A 13 20.51 -9.95 13.99
C VAL A 13 20.44 -9.81 15.51
N GLU A 14 20.74 -8.63 16.03
CA GLU A 14 20.71 -8.40 17.48
C GLU A 14 19.27 -8.47 18.00
N GLU A 15 18.31 -7.90 17.28
CA GLU A 15 16.88 -8.00 17.63
C GLU A 15 16.39 -9.47 17.62
N ILE A 16 16.79 -10.27 16.62
CA ILE A 16 16.48 -11.70 16.56
C ILE A 16 17.12 -12.46 17.72
N ARG A 17 18.36 -12.13 18.10
CA ARG A 17 19.04 -12.74 19.26
C ARG A 17 18.30 -12.43 20.55
N GLN A 18 17.89 -11.19 20.76
CA GLN A 18 17.09 -10.78 21.91
C GLN A 18 15.76 -11.52 21.95
N TYR A 19 15.04 -11.58 20.82
CA TYR A 19 13.80 -12.36 20.70
C TYR A 19 14.00 -13.85 21.06
N CYS A 20 15.06 -14.49 20.55
CA CYS A 20 15.38 -15.88 20.89
C CYS A 20 15.69 -16.07 22.38
N ARG A 21 16.46 -15.15 23.00
CA ARG A 21 16.72 -15.16 24.45
C ARG A 21 15.44 -15.05 25.26
N MET A 22 14.56 -14.10 24.90
CA MET A 22 13.29 -13.92 25.58
C MET A 22 12.41 -15.17 25.48
N ARG A 23 12.33 -15.82 24.31
CA ARG A 23 11.62 -17.09 24.15
C ARG A 23 12.14 -18.17 25.10
N LEU A 24 13.47 -18.32 25.21
CA LEU A 24 14.08 -19.28 26.11
C LEU A 24 13.77 -18.97 27.58
N MET A 25 13.79 -17.68 27.97
CA MET A 25 13.41 -17.25 29.32
C MET A 25 11.95 -17.58 29.66
N TYR A 26 11.06 -17.51 28.68
CA TYR A 26 9.65 -17.91 28.83
C TYR A 26 9.42 -19.43 28.69
N GLY A 27 10.47 -20.24 28.54
CA GLY A 27 10.35 -21.69 28.36
C GLY A 27 9.78 -22.12 27.01
N ILE A 28 9.84 -21.25 26.00
CA ILE A 28 9.31 -21.50 24.66
C ILE A 28 10.42 -22.05 23.76
N ALA A 29 10.25 -23.29 23.27
CA ALA A 29 11.24 -23.97 22.43
C ALA A 29 11.47 -23.24 21.10
N LEU A 30 12.74 -23.07 20.73
CA LEU A 30 13.15 -22.53 19.42
C LEU A 30 12.90 -23.59 18.33
N VAL A 31 12.39 -23.15 17.19
CA VAL A 31 12.23 -23.97 15.98
C VAL A 31 13.30 -23.65 14.93
N ILE A 32 13.42 -24.48 13.90
CA ILE A 32 14.48 -24.38 12.87
C ILE A 32 14.58 -23.00 12.19
N SER A 33 13.46 -22.28 12.03
CA SER A 33 13.49 -20.92 11.46
C SER A 33 14.33 -19.95 12.28
N HIS A 34 14.42 -20.12 13.60
CA HIS A 34 15.27 -19.30 14.47
C HIS A 34 16.76 -19.57 14.20
N HIS A 35 17.13 -20.83 13.93
CA HIS A 35 18.50 -21.19 13.53
C HIS A 35 18.81 -20.62 12.14
N LEU A 36 17.90 -20.81 11.18
CA LEU A 36 18.07 -20.28 9.82
C LEU A 36 18.22 -18.75 9.81
N ALA A 37 17.48 -18.05 10.67
CA ALA A 37 17.57 -16.60 10.80
C ALA A 37 18.96 -16.11 11.24
N SER A 38 19.74 -16.92 11.96
CA SER A 38 21.12 -16.57 12.31
C SER A 38 22.07 -16.48 11.12
N HIS A 39 21.70 -17.09 9.99
CA HIS A 39 22.48 -17.07 8.74
C HIS A 39 22.08 -15.93 7.80
N TYR A 40 21.07 -15.12 8.16
CA TYR A 40 20.63 -14.00 7.33
C TYR A 40 21.76 -13.04 6.92
N PRO A 41 22.72 -12.66 7.79
CA PRO A 41 23.82 -11.78 7.38
C PRO A 41 24.63 -12.32 6.20
N LEU A 42 24.91 -13.62 6.22
CA LEU A 42 25.60 -14.29 5.13
C LEU A 42 24.78 -14.23 3.84
N PHE A 43 23.48 -14.51 3.93
CA PHE A 43 22.59 -14.46 2.76
C PHE A 43 22.42 -13.05 2.19
N PHE A 44 22.26 -12.03 3.04
CA PHE A 44 22.18 -10.64 2.60
C PHE A 44 23.49 -10.16 1.96
N ALA A 45 24.65 -10.59 2.47
CA ALA A 45 25.95 -10.27 1.89
C ALA A 45 26.19 -10.96 0.53
N LEU A 46 25.74 -12.22 0.36
CA LEU A 46 25.98 -13.00 -0.86
C LEU A 46 24.95 -12.73 -1.97
N TYR A 47 23.68 -12.63 -1.60
CA TYR A 47 22.55 -12.61 -2.54
C TYR A 47 21.81 -11.26 -2.55
N GLY A 48 22.22 -10.31 -1.71
CA GLY A 48 21.58 -9.01 -1.59
C GLY A 48 20.25 -9.07 -0.83
N PRO A 49 19.36 -8.09 -1.05
CA PRO A 49 18.09 -8.00 -0.35
C PRO A 49 17.25 -9.27 -0.47
N ALA A 50 16.45 -9.59 0.56
CA ALA A 50 15.60 -10.80 0.59
C ALA A 50 14.73 -10.98 -0.66
N TYR A 51 14.31 -9.88 -1.29
CA TYR A 51 13.52 -9.90 -2.52
C TYR A 51 14.23 -10.54 -3.71
N ALA A 52 15.57 -10.57 -3.72
CA ALA A 52 16.37 -11.18 -4.77
C ALA A 52 16.36 -12.73 -4.70
N TRP A 53 16.08 -13.30 -3.53
CA TRP A 53 16.21 -14.75 -3.30
C TRP A 53 15.02 -15.40 -2.59
N TRP A 54 13.98 -14.64 -2.23
CA TRP A 54 12.75 -15.19 -1.65
C TRP A 54 11.94 -16.01 -2.68
N LEU A 55 11.14 -16.95 -2.17
CA LEU A 55 10.35 -17.85 -3.03
C LEU A 55 9.00 -17.27 -3.48
N PHE A 56 8.64 -16.06 -3.02
CA PHE A 56 7.33 -15.46 -3.28
C PHE A 56 7.00 -15.37 -4.77
N ALA A 57 7.96 -14.98 -5.61
CA ALA A 57 7.77 -14.91 -7.06
C ALA A 57 7.44 -16.28 -7.67
N PHE A 58 8.10 -17.34 -7.19
CA PHE A 58 7.84 -18.71 -7.62
C PHE A 58 6.47 -19.21 -7.14
N GLU A 59 6.08 -18.90 -5.89
CA GLU A 59 4.76 -19.25 -5.34
C GLU A 59 3.61 -18.57 -6.10
N ALA A 60 3.75 -17.26 -6.35
CA ALA A 60 2.79 -16.51 -7.16
C ALA A 60 2.68 -17.11 -8.57
N TYR A 61 3.83 -17.45 -9.16
CA TYR A 61 3.89 -18.06 -10.48
C TYR A 61 3.25 -19.46 -10.52
N ASN A 62 3.45 -20.29 -9.49
CA ASN A 62 2.78 -21.57 -9.35
C ASN A 62 1.25 -21.42 -9.26
N GLY A 63 0.77 -20.43 -8.51
CA GLY A 63 -0.65 -20.10 -8.45
C GLY A 63 -1.22 -19.70 -9.82
N ASP A 64 -0.47 -18.92 -10.58
CA ASP A 64 -0.82 -18.53 -11.95
C ASP A 64 -0.84 -19.71 -12.92
N MET A 65 0.12 -20.63 -12.82
CA MET A 65 0.16 -21.86 -13.61
C MET A 65 -1.01 -22.79 -13.28
N GLY A 66 -1.45 -22.84 -12.02
CA GLY A 66 -2.61 -23.61 -11.60
C GLY A 66 -3.93 -23.18 -12.26
N ASN A 67 -4.01 -21.95 -12.77
CA ASN A 67 -5.19 -21.43 -13.48
C ASN A 67 -5.09 -21.56 -15.00
N VAL A 68 -3.98 -22.09 -15.53
CA VAL A 68 -3.88 -22.37 -16.97
C VAL A 68 -4.89 -23.45 -17.29
N ASN A 69 -5.79 -23.19 -18.25
CA ASN A 69 -6.70 -24.23 -18.71
C ASN A 69 -5.90 -25.30 -19.45
N THR A 70 -5.84 -26.48 -18.85
CA THR A 70 -5.10 -27.63 -19.36
C THR A 70 -5.94 -28.51 -20.26
N ASN A 71 -7.24 -28.21 -20.45
CA ASN A 71 -8.20 -29.00 -21.22
C ASN A 71 -8.15 -30.50 -20.91
N ASN A 72 -7.89 -30.87 -19.64
CA ASN A 72 -7.69 -32.25 -19.17
C ASN A 72 -6.56 -33.03 -19.87
N HIS A 73 -5.58 -32.33 -20.46
CA HIS A 73 -4.39 -32.97 -21.01
C HIS A 73 -3.55 -33.62 -19.89
N ALA A 74 -3.06 -34.84 -20.14
CA ALA A 74 -2.21 -35.62 -19.25
C ALA A 74 -1.06 -36.29 -20.02
N GLY A 75 -0.02 -36.77 -19.32
CA GLY A 75 1.06 -37.55 -19.94
C GLY A 75 2.07 -36.74 -20.77
N GLY A 76 2.59 -35.61 -20.24
CA GLY A 76 3.61 -34.78 -20.90
C GLY A 76 3.06 -33.57 -21.68
N GLU A 77 1.77 -33.58 -22.01
CA GLU A 77 1.08 -32.48 -22.69
C GLU A 77 0.72 -31.33 -21.73
N LEU A 78 0.60 -31.64 -20.43
CA LEU A 78 0.35 -30.69 -19.36
C LEU A 78 1.50 -29.69 -19.23
N GLU A 79 2.72 -30.22 -19.09
CA GLU A 79 3.97 -29.49 -18.97
C GLU A 79 4.20 -28.62 -20.20
N THR A 80 3.93 -29.19 -21.39
CA THR A 80 4.02 -28.46 -22.66
C THR A 80 3.06 -27.27 -22.70
N THR A 81 1.83 -27.46 -22.22
CA THR A 81 0.81 -26.39 -22.17
C THR A 81 1.20 -25.29 -21.19
N MET A 82 1.72 -25.65 -20.02
CA MET A 82 2.22 -24.70 -19.02
C MET A 82 3.43 -23.90 -19.54
N VAL A 83 4.41 -24.56 -20.16
CA VAL A 83 5.59 -23.90 -20.75
C VAL A 83 5.19 -22.96 -21.88
N ARG A 84 4.29 -23.38 -22.78
CA ARG A 84 3.78 -22.50 -23.85
C ARG A 84 3.08 -21.26 -23.27
N ASN A 85 2.27 -21.44 -22.24
CA ASN A 85 1.63 -20.32 -21.55
C ASN A 85 2.66 -19.36 -20.95
N TRP A 86 3.70 -19.89 -20.29
CA TRP A 86 4.79 -19.11 -19.71
C TRP A 86 5.54 -18.28 -20.76
N VAL A 87 6.03 -18.93 -21.81
CA VAL A 87 6.78 -18.26 -22.89
C VAL A 87 5.93 -17.16 -23.51
N SER A 88 4.64 -17.43 -23.75
CA SER A 88 3.73 -16.44 -24.30
C SER A 88 3.57 -15.21 -23.38
N ARG A 89 3.58 -15.41 -22.06
CA ARG A 89 3.51 -14.31 -21.08
C ARG A 89 4.81 -13.50 -21.03
N GLN A 90 5.97 -14.17 -21.09
CA GLN A 90 7.26 -13.48 -21.14
C GLN A 90 7.38 -12.64 -22.41
N LEU A 91 7.04 -13.18 -23.58
CA LEU A 91 7.07 -12.43 -24.83
C LEU A 91 6.15 -11.20 -24.84
N VAL A 92 4.99 -11.26 -24.16
CA VAL A 92 4.11 -10.10 -24.00
C VAL A 92 4.72 -9.06 -23.05
N LEU A 93 5.42 -9.51 -22.00
CA LEU A 93 6.15 -8.63 -21.10
C LEU A 93 7.31 -7.94 -21.82
N ASP A 94 8.11 -8.68 -22.58
CA ASP A 94 9.21 -8.15 -23.37
C ASP A 94 8.69 -7.10 -24.36
N LEU A 95 7.56 -7.39 -25.03
CA LEU A 95 6.90 -6.44 -25.92
C LEU A 95 6.42 -5.18 -25.19
N LEU A 96 6.01 -5.28 -23.92
CA LEU A 96 5.59 -4.15 -23.10
C LEU A 96 6.77 -3.27 -22.68
N THR A 97 7.89 -3.90 -22.28
CA THR A 97 9.07 -3.21 -21.78
C THR A 97 9.92 -2.62 -22.91
N GLU A 98 9.98 -3.29 -24.05
CA GLU A 98 10.77 -2.87 -25.20
C GLU A 98 9.97 -2.02 -26.20
N LEU A 99 8.70 -1.72 -25.92
CA LEU A 99 7.86 -0.95 -26.84
C LEU A 99 8.47 0.44 -27.10
N PRO A 100 8.89 0.74 -28.34
CA PRO A 100 9.48 2.03 -28.65
C PRO A 100 8.51 3.20 -28.35
N ALA A 101 9.06 4.34 -27.92
CA ALA A 101 8.23 5.52 -27.62
C ALA A 101 7.44 6.02 -28.86
N ASP A 102 7.98 5.79 -30.06
CA ASP A 102 7.41 6.11 -31.37
C ASP A 102 6.45 5.03 -31.92
N SER A 103 6.15 3.96 -31.17
CA SER A 103 5.16 2.97 -31.58
C SER A 103 3.80 3.58 -31.88
N SER A 104 3.13 3.01 -32.87
CA SER A 104 1.87 3.53 -33.37
C SER A 104 0.78 3.51 -32.28
N PRO A 105 -0.20 4.43 -32.33
CA PRO A 105 -1.31 4.43 -31.38
C PRO A 105 -2.08 3.10 -31.35
N LYS A 106 -2.11 2.38 -32.48
CA LYS A 106 -2.78 1.10 -32.62
C LYS A 106 -2.03 -0.04 -31.93
N GLU A 107 -0.70 -0.05 -31.97
CA GLU A 107 0.13 -1.02 -31.24
C GLU A 107 0.01 -0.81 -29.74
N LYS A 108 0.08 0.45 -29.29
CA LYS A 108 -0.14 0.81 -27.88
C LYS A 108 -1.53 0.36 -27.40
N GLU A 109 -2.55 0.56 -28.23
CA GLU A 109 -3.92 0.12 -27.93
C GLU A 109 -4.05 -1.41 -27.88
N LEU A 110 -3.47 -2.15 -28.83
CA LEU A 110 -3.48 -3.62 -28.84
C LEU A 110 -2.78 -4.21 -27.61
N VAL A 111 -1.64 -3.65 -27.24
CA VAL A 111 -0.88 -4.05 -26.06
C VAL A 111 -1.69 -3.77 -24.79
N ASN A 112 -2.30 -2.58 -24.68
CA ASN A 112 -3.21 -2.26 -23.59
C ASN A 112 -4.42 -3.20 -23.52
N GLN A 113 -4.99 -3.59 -24.67
CA GLN A 113 -6.09 -4.55 -24.73
C GLN A 113 -5.66 -5.94 -24.25
N LEU A 114 -4.47 -6.42 -24.64
CA LEU A 114 -3.90 -7.70 -24.18
C LEU A 114 -3.69 -7.72 -22.67
N VAL A 115 -3.21 -6.61 -22.10
CA VAL A 115 -3.07 -6.45 -20.64
C VAL A 115 -4.45 -6.48 -19.97
N ASN A 116 -5.41 -5.71 -20.48
CA ASN A 116 -6.73 -5.52 -19.86
C ASN A 116 -7.70 -6.71 -20.08
N GLN A 117 -7.51 -7.54 -21.12
CA GLN A 117 -8.42 -8.67 -21.42
C GLN A 117 -8.35 -9.77 -20.37
N LYS A 118 -7.18 -9.99 -19.76
CA LYS A 118 -6.96 -11.04 -18.75
C LYS A 118 -7.16 -10.57 -17.30
N ASP A 119 -7.42 -9.28 -17.08
CA ASP A 119 -7.72 -8.70 -15.76
C ASP A 119 -9.05 -9.16 -15.15
N ARG A 120 -9.93 -9.83 -15.91
CA ARG A 120 -11.24 -10.27 -15.41
C ARG A 120 -11.13 -11.32 -14.31
N ASP A 121 -10.01 -12.06 -14.21
CA ASP A 121 -9.93 -13.25 -13.36
C ASP A 121 -8.95 -13.26 -12.19
N ARG A 122 -8.16 -12.19 -11.92
CA ARG A 122 -7.55 -11.83 -10.60
C ARG A 122 -6.29 -10.98 -10.80
N GLY A 123 -6.14 -9.95 -9.96
CA GLY A 123 -5.09 -8.93 -10.04
C GLY A 123 -3.67 -9.36 -9.63
N SER A 124 -3.18 -10.49 -10.14
CA SER A 124 -1.80 -10.97 -9.94
C SER A 124 -0.83 -10.32 -10.93
N TYR A 125 -1.18 -10.34 -12.22
CA TYR A 125 -0.32 -9.86 -13.31
C TYR A 125 -0.08 -8.35 -13.29
N LEU A 126 -1.09 -7.56 -12.93
CA LEU A 126 -0.96 -6.11 -12.79
C LEU A 126 -0.14 -5.71 -11.54
N THR A 127 -0.13 -6.55 -10.50
CA THR A 127 0.73 -6.36 -9.32
C THR A 127 2.18 -6.68 -9.66
N GLN A 128 2.43 -7.76 -10.43
CA GLN A 128 3.75 -8.03 -11.00
C GLN A 128 4.18 -6.90 -11.93
N ASN A 129 3.37 -6.50 -12.91
CA ASN A 129 3.70 -5.43 -13.85
C ASN A 129 3.84 -4.06 -13.20
N ALA A 130 3.06 -3.74 -12.15
CA ALA A 130 3.27 -2.52 -11.38
C ALA A 130 4.57 -2.58 -10.56
N SER A 131 4.93 -3.75 -10.01
CA SER A 131 6.22 -3.94 -9.36
C SER A 131 7.38 -3.78 -10.34
N PHE A 132 7.27 -4.34 -11.55
CA PHE A 132 8.30 -4.24 -12.60
C PHE A 132 8.36 -2.85 -13.27
N ALA A 133 7.24 -2.21 -13.56
CA ALA A 133 7.21 -0.86 -14.13
C ALA A 133 7.68 0.20 -13.12
N SER A 134 7.42 0.01 -11.81
CA SER A 134 7.95 0.89 -10.77
C SER A 134 9.47 0.80 -10.60
N THR A 135 10.12 -0.24 -11.14
CA THR A 135 11.57 -0.42 -11.10
C THR A 135 12.32 0.36 -12.18
N ASP A 136 11.68 0.69 -13.31
CA ASP A 136 12.33 1.28 -14.49
C ASP A 136 12.05 2.77 -14.72
N GLY A 137 11.53 3.50 -13.72
CA GLY A 137 11.39 4.95 -13.81
C GLY A 137 10.39 5.44 -14.87
N LEU A 138 9.57 4.55 -15.41
CA LEU A 138 8.43 4.87 -16.29
C LEU A 138 7.26 5.35 -15.43
N ASP A 139 7.23 6.66 -15.19
CA ASP A 139 6.18 7.42 -14.51
C ASP A 139 5.82 6.92 -13.10
N ASP A 140 6.57 7.46 -12.15
CA ASP A 140 6.17 7.64 -10.77
C ASP A 140 4.76 8.26 -10.74
N MET A 141 3.79 7.55 -10.16
CA MET A 141 2.35 7.89 -10.08
C MET A 141 1.40 7.48 -11.23
N THR A 142 1.56 6.32 -11.87
CA THR A 142 0.40 5.71 -12.55
C THR A 142 -0.61 5.14 -11.54
N VAL A 143 -1.44 6.01 -10.96
CA VAL A 143 -2.61 5.60 -10.20
C VAL A 143 -3.61 4.95 -11.15
N LYS A 144 -3.50 3.62 -11.31
CA LYS A 144 -4.45 2.83 -12.11
C LYS A 144 -5.75 2.64 -11.32
N ALA A 145 -6.64 3.61 -11.49
CA ALA A 145 -7.98 3.63 -10.93
C ALA A 145 -8.87 2.56 -11.58
N HIS A 146 -9.11 1.43 -10.91
CA HIS A 146 -10.02 0.41 -11.41
C HIS A 146 -11.49 0.74 -11.09
N ARG A 147 -12.35 0.67 -12.11
CA ARG A 147 -13.82 0.82 -12.07
C ARG A 147 -14.27 2.02 -11.25
N SER A 148 -14.36 3.16 -11.92
CA SER A 148 -14.95 4.36 -11.33
C SER A 148 -16.48 4.31 -11.43
N VAL A 149 -17.16 4.54 -10.31
CA VAL A 149 -18.63 4.69 -10.26
C VAL A 149 -18.93 6.11 -9.84
N THR A 150 -19.75 6.81 -10.63
CA THR A 150 -20.24 8.14 -10.25
C THR A 150 -21.00 8.05 -8.94
N ILE A 151 -20.65 8.91 -7.98
CA ILE A 151 -21.24 8.88 -6.65
C ILE A 151 -21.80 10.25 -6.30
N GLU A 152 -22.97 10.26 -5.68
CA GLU A 152 -23.58 11.49 -5.20
C GLU A 152 -23.16 11.71 -3.74
N LEU A 153 -22.24 12.65 -3.53
CA LEU A 153 -21.62 12.89 -2.22
C LEU A 153 -22.65 13.17 -1.12
N ARG A 154 -23.76 13.84 -1.43
CA ARG A 154 -24.84 14.14 -0.47
C ARG A 154 -25.67 12.92 -0.06
N LYS A 155 -25.61 11.83 -0.82
CA LYS A 155 -26.30 10.55 -0.50
C LYS A 155 -25.44 9.61 0.33
N LEU A 156 -24.21 9.99 0.66
CA LEU A 156 -23.34 9.20 1.54
C LEU A 156 -23.87 9.24 2.97
N ALA A 157 -23.58 8.19 3.74
CA ALA A 157 -24.14 7.99 5.07
C ALA A 157 -23.69 9.08 6.08
N ASP A 158 -22.48 9.61 5.92
CA ASP A 158 -21.94 10.68 6.75
C ASP A 158 -22.24 12.06 6.12
N PRO A 159 -23.08 12.90 6.75
CA PRO A 159 -23.48 14.19 6.19
C PRO A 159 -22.30 15.14 5.91
N GLY A 160 -21.22 15.04 6.70
CA GLY A 160 -20.03 15.89 6.55
C GLY A 160 -19.11 15.53 5.38
N MET A 161 -19.36 14.41 4.66
CA MET A 161 -18.50 14.02 3.53
C MET A 161 -18.51 15.03 2.39
N TYR A 162 -19.66 15.66 2.11
CA TYR A 162 -19.75 16.69 1.08
C TYR A 162 -18.82 17.87 1.42
N ASP A 163 -18.92 18.38 2.64
CA ASP A 163 -18.16 19.55 3.09
C ASP A 163 -16.65 19.30 3.06
N ILE A 164 -16.20 18.12 3.50
CA ILE A 164 -14.79 17.72 3.50
C ILE A 164 -14.25 17.68 2.06
N VAL A 165 -14.98 17.04 1.14
CA VAL A 165 -14.56 16.93 -0.26
C VAL A 165 -14.62 18.29 -0.96
N PHE A 166 -15.62 19.12 -0.65
CA PHE A 166 -15.76 20.47 -1.19
C PHE A 166 -14.61 21.37 -0.74
N GLN A 167 -14.26 21.36 0.55
CA GLN A 167 -13.10 22.10 1.07
C GLN A 167 -11.79 21.64 0.42
N PHE A 168 -11.62 20.32 0.25
CA PHE A 168 -10.48 19.79 -0.48
C PHE A 168 -10.44 20.29 -1.93
N ALA A 169 -11.57 20.27 -2.65
CA ALA A 169 -11.65 20.75 -4.03
C ALA A 169 -11.32 22.25 -4.14
N ARG A 170 -11.78 23.08 -3.20
CA ARG A 170 -11.43 24.51 -3.13
C ARG A 170 -9.94 24.75 -2.90
N ALA A 171 -9.30 23.92 -2.07
CA ALA A 171 -7.87 24.01 -1.83
C ALA A 171 -7.04 23.59 -3.04
N VAL A 172 -7.52 22.62 -3.83
CA VAL A 172 -6.83 22.11 -5.02
C VAL A 172 -7.04 23.01 -6.25
N TRP A 173 -8.24 23.58 -6.42
CA TRP A 173 -8.58 24.47 -7.53
C TRP A 173 -9.05 25.84 -7.03
N PRO A 174 -8.13 26.64 -6.43
CA PRO A 174 -8.48 27.95 -5.89
C PRO A 174 -8.91 28.96 -6.97
N ASP A 175 -8.52 28.73 -8.22
CA ASP A 175 -8.81 29.57 -9.37
C ASP A 175 -10.25 29.43 -9.90
N LEU A 176 -10.93 28.34 -9.56
CA LEU A 176 -12.28 28.06 -10.06
C LEU A 176 -13.38 28.77 -9.26
N ASP A 177 -13.09 29.35 -8.10
CA ASP A 177 -14.08 29.94 -7.19
C ASP A 177 -15.33 29.04 -7.01
N LEU A 178 -15.08 27.83 -6.50
CA LEU A 178 -16.13 26.82 -6.37
C LEU A 178 -17.12 27.20 -5.28
N VAL A 179 -18.40 27.06 -5.59
CA VAL A 179 -19.54 27.35 -4.71
C VAL A 179 -20.35 26.07 -4.44
N ASP A 180 -20.90 25.98 -3.24
CA ASP A 180 -21.80 24.90 -2.82
C ASP A 180 -23.05 24.83 -3.73
N ASP A 181 -23.50 23.62 -4.08
CA ASP A 181 -24.65 23.39 -4.96
C ASP A 181 -26.02 23.75 -4.36
N LEU A 182 -26.10 23.99 -3.05
CA LEU A 182 -27.27 24.47 -2.34
C LEU A 182 -27.19 25.97 -1.98
N ALA A 183 -26.14 26.68 -2.41
CA ALA A 183 -26.03 28.12 -2.18
C ALA A 183 -27.11 28.89 -2.98
N ILE A 184 -27.87 29.74 -2.28
CA ILE A 184 -29.02 30.48 -2.84
C ILE A 184 -28.57 31.59 -3.81
N GLU A 185 -27.37 32.14 -3.62
CA GLU A 185 -26.77 33.18 -4.46
C GLU A 185 -25.38 32.75 -4.90
N ALA A 186 -25.29 31.80 -5.83
CA ALA A 186 -24.01 31.32 -6.34
C ALA A 186 -23.46 32.26 -7.43
N GLN A 187 -22.49 33.11 -7.07
CA GLN A 187 -21.68 33.90 -8.03
C GLN A 187 -20.37 33.19 -8.43
N GLY A 188 -20.41 31.87 -8.61
CA GLY A 188 -19.21 31.08 -8.95
C GLY A 188 -19.52 29.72 -9.55
N ASN A 189 -18.50 28.87 -9.65
CA ASN A 189 -18.60 27.56 -10.29
C ASN A 189 -19.23 26.53 -9.35
N ILE A 190 -20.38 25.96 -9.72
CA ILE A 190 -21.13 25.08 -8.83
C ILE A 190 -20.46 23.70 -8.67
N PHE A 191 -20.17 23.31 -7.44
CA PHE A 191 -19.65 21.99 -7.10
C PHE A 191 -20.77 20.96 -6.96
N LEU A 192 -21.13 20.35 -8.09
CA LEU A 192 -22.11 19.26 -8.14
C LEU A 192 -21.46 17.93 -7.76
N GLY A 193 -21.61 17.48 -6.52
CA GLY A 193 -20.96 16.26 -6.01
C GLY A 193 -21.21 15.03 -6.89
N GLY A 194 -22.43 14.87 -7.41
CA GLY A 194 -22.81 13.78 -8.32
C GLY A 194 -22.21 13.84 -9.73
N LYS A 195 -21.60 14.96 -10.14
CA LYS A 195 -20.91 15.08 -11.44
C LYS A 195 -19.40 15.12 -11.30
N VAL A 196 -18.90 15.69 -10.21
CA VAL A 196 -17.48 15.96 -9.99
C VAL A 196 -16.77 14.75 -9.39
N ALA A 197 -17.44 13.97 -8.54
CA ALA A 197 -16.81 12.88 -7.82
C ALA A 197 -17.14 11.50 -8.42
N ARG A 198 -16.09 10.71 -8.61
CA ARG A 198 -16.21 9.27 -8.92
C ARG A 198 -15.50 8.47 -7.86
N ARG A 199 -16.18 7.43 -7.34
CA ARG A 199 -15.59 6.50 -6.39
C ARG A 199 -14.66 5.53 -7.09
N LEU A 200 -13.49 5.30 -6.51
CA LEU A 200 -12.54 4.27 -6.92
C LEU A 200 -12.54 3.12 -5.90
N GLU A 201 -12.33 1.90 -6.38
CA GLU A 201 -12.25 0.72 -5.50
C GLU A 201 -10.89 0.61 -4.80
N PHE A 202 -9.81 0.95 -5.49
CA PHE A 202 -8.45 1.00 -4.96
C PHE A 202 -7.57 1.91 -5.81
N ILE A 203 -6.42 2.28 -5.25
CA ILE A 203 -5.31 2.93 -5.95
C ILE A 203 -4.02 2.13 -5.74
N VAL A 204 -3.03 2.36 -6.60
CA VAL A 204 -1.68 1.83 -6.42
C VAL A 204 -0.73 3.01 -6.35
N GLN A 205 0.07 3.06 -5.29
CA GLN A 205 1.06 4.10 -5.06
C GLN A 205 2.34 3.48 -4.53
N ALA A 206 3.47 3.84 -5.14
CA ALA A 206 4.80 3.26 -4.82
C ALA A 206 4.77 1.71 -4.80
N GLY A 207 4.10 1.09 -5.79
CA GLY A 207 3.93 -0.36 -5.90
C GLY A 207 2.99 -0.99 -4.87
N SER A 208 2.47 -0.21 -3.92
CA SER A 208 1.56 -0.67 -2.87
C SER A 208 0.11 -0.37 -3.22
N ARG A 209 -0.76 -1.34 -3.03
CA ARG A 209 -2.20 -1.20 -3.26
C ARG A 209 -2.90 -0.69 -1.99
N TYR A 210 -3.74 0.32 -2.16
CA TYR A 210 -4.58 0.89 -1.10
C TYR A 210 -6.05 0.79 -1.50
N GLY A 211 -6.81 0.06 -0.70
CA GLY A 211 -8.26 -0.06 -0.81
C GLY A 211 -8.98 0.94 0.08
N SER A 212 -10.30 0.76 0.21
CA SER A 212 -11.11 1.60 1.08
C SER A 212 -12.17 0.78 1.82
N GLN A 213 -12.65 1.31 2.94
CA GLN A 213 -13.72 0.67 3.73
C GLN A 213 -15.01 0.48 2.94
N LEU A 214 -15.29 1.40 2.01
CA LEU A 214 -16.45 1.36 1.11
C LEU A 214 -16.19 0.58 -0.20
N SER A 215 -15.05 -0.13 -0.30
CA SER A 215 -14.80 -1.04 -1.41
C SER A 215 -15.76 -2.24 -1.39
N ASN A 216 -16.22 -2.63 -2.57
CA ASN A 216 -17.07 -3.79 -2.79
C ASN A 216 -16.27 -5.10 -2.91
N ARG A 217 -14.93 -5.04 -3.03
CA ARG A 217 -14.10 -6.21 -3.35
C ARG A 217 -13.36 -6.76 -2.14
N THR A 218 -12.52 -5.95 -1.53
CA THR A 218 -11.76 -6.33 -0.33
C THR A 218 -11.67 -5.13 0.59
N LYS A 219 -11.60 -5.41 1.88
CA LYS A 219 -11.41 -4.40 2.92
C LYS A 219 -10.11 -4.62 3.70
N ALA A 220 -9.26 -5.53 3.23
CA ALA A 220 -8.01 -5.89 3.90
C ALA A 220 -6.92 -4.83 3.70
N ASP A 221 -6.95 -4.14 2.57
CA ASP A 221 -5.99 -3.10 2.12
C ASP A 221 -6.44 -1.68 2.48
N ARG A 222 -7.37 -1.52 3.43
CA ARG A 222 -7.92 -0.21 3.84
C ARG A 222 -7.10 0.54 4.89
N TYR A 223 -6.12 -0.11 5.49
CA TYR A 223 -5.32 0.47 6.57
C TYR A 223 -3.97 0.94 6.05
N ALA A 224 -3.58 2.15 6.43
CA ALA A 224 -2.36 2.77 6.00
C ALA A 224 -1.76 3.66 7.10
N MET A 225 -0.45 3.88 7.00
CA MET A 225 0.21 4.97 7.71
C MET A 225 0.16 6.21 6.82
N ILE A 226 -0.29 7.34 7.36
CA ILE A 226 -0.24 8.64 6.69
C ILE A 226 0.79 9.54 7.36
N THR A 227 1.45 10.40 6.59
CA THR A 227 2.40 11.38 7.12
C THR A 227 1.66 12.67 7.46
N ARG A 228 1.72 13.09 8.73
CA ARG A 228 1.17 14.35 9.22
C ARG A 228 2.22 15.08 10.04
N SER A 229 2.57 16.30 9.62
CA SER A 229 3.59 17.12 10.30
C SER A 229 4.92 16.39 10.52
N GLY A 230 5.33 15.56 9.55
CA GLY A 230 6.55 14.74 9.62
C GLY A 230 6.41 13.45 10.44
N VAL A 231 5.28 13.22 11.11
CA VAL A 231 5.03 12.02 11.92
C VAL A 231 4.10 11.07 11.18
N ARG A 232 4.40 9.76 11.23
CA ARG A 232 3.51 8.73 10.69
C ARG A 232 2.41 8.42 11.70
N VAL A 233 1.17 8.48 11.24
CA VAL A 233 0.01 8.19 12.06
C VAL A 233 -0.87 7.11 11.40
N PRO A 234 -1.41 6.17 12.19
CA PRO A 234 -2.24 5.10 11.68
C PRO A 234 -3.61 5.64 11.26
N ALA A 235 -4.06 5.25 10.06
CA ALA A 235 -5.33 5.67 9.52
C ALA A 235 -6.05 4.54 8.78
N GLU A 236 -7.38 4.66 8.74
CA GLU A 236 -8.23 3.87 7.87
C GLU A 236 -8.70 4.73 6.69
N VAL A 237 -8.46 4.23 5.48
CA VAL A 237 -8.99 4.80 4.24
C VAL A 237 -10.46 4.42 4.13
N VAL A 238 -11.33 5.43 4.26
CA VAL A 238 -12.78 5.25 4.24
C VAL A 238 -13.30 5.21 2.80
N LEU A 239 -12.82 6.14 1.97
CA LEU A 239 -13.29 6.33 0.60
C LEU A 239 -12.15 6.87 -0.27
N ILE A 240 -12.10 6.42 -1.52
CA ILE A 240 -11.19 6.98 -2.52
C ILE A 240 -12.02 7.58 -3.65
N LEU A 241 -11.72 8.84 -3.97
CA LEU A 241 -12.41 9.62 -4.99
C LEU A 241 -11.42 10.10 -6.06
N GLN A 242 -11.88 10.04 -7.30
CA GLN A 242 -11.33 10.82 -8.40
C GLN A 242 -12.27 12.01 -8.64
N LEU A 243 -11.74 13.21 -8.49
CA LEU A 243 -12.43 14.47 -8.72
C LEU A 243 -12.07 14.97 -10.12
N LYS A 244 -13.07 15.35 -10.90
CA LYS A 244 -12.87 15.97 -12.22
C LYS A 244 -13.79 17.17 -12.38
N TYR A 245 -13.21 18.33 -12.69
CA TYR A 245 -13.95 19.57 -12.92
C TYR A 245 -13.47 20.26 -14.20
N GLY A 246 -14.39 20.45 -15.16
CA GLY A 246 -14.07 21.06 -16.46
C GLY A 246 -12.90 20.35 -17.18
N ASP A 247 -11.95 21.15 -17.66
CA ASP A 247 -10.74 20.69 -18.36
C ASP A 247 -9.53 20.51 -17.43
N LYS A 248 -9.70 20.63 -16.11
CA LYS A 248 -8.62 20.40 -15.16
C LYS A 248 -8.23 18.91 -15.15
N PRO A 249 -6.95 18.60 -14.88
CA PRO A 249 -6.53 17.21 -14.69
C PRO A 249 -7.32 16.58 -13.53
N PRO A 250 -7.65 15.27 -13.62
CA PRO A 250 -8.35 14.59 -12.55
C PRO A 250 -7.46 14.51 -11.31
N GLU A 251 -8.04 14.86 -10.17
CA GLU A 251 -7.35 14.91 -8.88
C GLU A 251 -7.85 13.80 -7.96
N LEU A 252 -6.95 13.22 -7.17
CA LEU A 252 -7.29 12.13 -6.26
C LEU A 252 -7.46 12.65 -4.85
N CYS A 253 -8.57 12.26 -4.23
CA CYS A 253 -8.92 12.62 -2.87
C CYS A 253 -9.20 11.33 -2.09
N LEU A 254 -8.43 11.10 -1.03
CA LEU A 254 -8.67 10.01 -0.09
C LEU A 254 -9.33 10.59 1.14
N ILE A 255 -10.48 10.02 1.52
CA ILE A 255 -11.10 10.31 2.80
C ILE A 255 -10.61 9.27 3.79
N VAL A 256 -9.97 9.73 4.84
CA VAL A 256 -9.40 8.89 5.89
C VAL A 256 -9.94 9.28 7.25
N ARG A 257 -9.83 8.36 8.19
CA ARG A 257 -9.99 8.65 9.62
C ARG A 257 -8.79 8.09 10.37
N ARG A 258 -8.15 8.92 11.17
CA ARG A 258 -7.04 8.50 12.04
C ARG A 258 -7.58 7.76 13.24
N PHE A 259 -6.84 6.75 13.69
CA PHE A 259 -7.14 6.15 14.99
C PHE A 259 -6.75 7.11 16.11
N VAL A 260 -7.50 7.07 17.20
CA VAL A 260 -7.17 7.85 18.40
C VAL A 260 -6.19 7.06 19.26
N ASP A 261 -5.16 7.74 19.73
CA ASP A 261 -4.25 7.33 20.79
C ASP A 261 -4.15 8.44 21.84
N ASP A 262 -3.97 8.07 23.10
CA ASP A 262 -3.80 8.99 24.22
C ASP A 262 -2.93 8.38 25.32
N GLU A 263 -2.56 9.20 26.31
CA GLU A 263 -1.72 8.80 27.44
C GLU A 263 -2.37 7.76 28.37
N ALA A 264 -3.67 7.48 28.21
CA ALA A 264 -4.35 6.45 29.00
C ALA A 264 -4.05 5.03 28.47
N ILE A 265 -3.56 4.91 27.22
CA ILE A 265 -3.10 3.63 26.70
C ILE A 265 -1.86 3.19 27.50
N PRO A 266 -1.85 1.98 28.09
CA PRO A 266 -0.72 1.51 28.86
C PRO A 266 0.51 1.32 27.97
N GLN A 267 1.69 1.55 28.54
CA GLN A 267 2.96 1.28 27.86
C GLN A 267 3.05 -0.20 27.48
N MET A 268 3.25 -0.45 26.19
CA MET A 268 3.36 -1.79 25.63
C MET A 268 4.81 -2.27 25.69
N PRO A 269 5.06 -3.59 25.66
CA PRO A 269 6.42 -4.13 25.65
C PRO A 269 7.28 -3.61 24.48
N TRP A 270 6.65 -3.25 23.36
CA TRP A 270 7.31 -2.70 22.17
C TRP A 270 7.40 -1.17 22.16
N SER A 271 6.84 -0.46 23.15
CA SER A 271 6.80 1.02 23.14
C SER A 271 8.18 1.67 22.93
N LEU A 272 9.22 1.12 23.56
CA LEU A 272 10.59 1.63 23.46
C LEU A 272 11.18 1.55 22.04
N GLN A 273 10.68 0.61 21.23
CA GLN A 273 11.14 0.36 19.87
C GLN A 273 10.03 0.69 18.85
N ALA A 274 8.93 1.31 19.28
CA ALA A 274 7.74 1.47 18.45
C ALA A 274 8.02 2.29 17.20
N VAL A 275 8.75 3.41 17.36
CA VAL A 275 9.14 4.27 16.23
C VAL A 275 10.03 3.53 15.24
N ALA A 276 11.03 2.80 15.75
CA ALA A 276 11.98 2.12 14.88
C ALA A 276 11.40 0.89 14.17
N LEU A 277 10.48 0.19 14.83
CA LEU A 277 9.84 -1.00 14.27
C LEU A 277 8.51 -0.68 13.55
N GLY A 278 8.12 0.60 13.48
CA GLY A 278 6.89 1.02 12.81
C GLY A 278 5.61 0.56 13.51
N TYR A 279 5.65 0.39 14.84
CA TYR A 279 4.48 0.06 15.64
C TYR A 279 3.74 1.31 16.12
N SER A 280 2.42 1.24 16.12
CA SER A 280 1.56 2.25 16.76
C SER A 280 0.44 1.55 17.51
N THR A 281 0.14 2.00 18.73
CA THR A 281 -0.92 1.41 19.55
C THR A 281 -2.04 2.43 19.70
N PHE A 282 -3.28 2.02 19.45
CA PHE A 282 -4.43 2.93 19.41
C PHE A 282 -5.73 2.23 19.80
N TYR A 283 -6.79 2.99 20.03
CA TYR A 283 -8.13 2.44 20.29
C TYR A 283 -8.75 1.92 18.98
N LEU A 284 -9.22 0.67 18.98
CA LEU A 284 -9.69 -0.01 17.77
C LEU A 284 -10.99 0.59 17.18
N GLN A 285 -11.78 1.25 18.02
CA GLN A 285 -13.12 1.77 17.67
C GLN A 285 -13.25 3.29 17.89
N ARG A 286 -12.14 3.98 18.19
CA ARG A 286 -12.14 5.44 18.32
C ARG A 286 -11.36 6.05 17.19
N PHE A 287 -11.97 7.03 16.54
CA PHE A 287 -11.41 7.70 15.38
C PHE A 287 -11.48 9.20 15.58
N HIS A 288 -10.47 9.90 15.07
CA HIS A 288 -10.56 11.33 14.84
C HIS A 288 -11.61 11.63 13.76
N PRO A 289 -12.07 12.90 13.66
CA PRO A 289 -12.94 13.32 12.56
C PRO A 289 -12.36 12.95 11.19
N LEU A 290 -13.25 12.73 10.22
CA LEU A 290 -12.88 12.45 8.83
C LEU A 290 -12.07 13.62 8.27
N GLU A 291 -11.02 13.30 7.50
CA GLU A 291 -10.19 14.27 6.81
C GLU A 291 -9.90 13.84 5.37
N ALA A 292 -9.71 14.82 4.49
CA ALA A 292 -9.28 14.58 3.12
C ALA A 292 -7.76 14.68 3.00
N VAL A 293 -7.15 13.70 2.34
CA VAL A 293 -5.70 13.60 2.14
C VAL A 293 -5.38 13.33 0.68
N LYS A 294 -4.19 13.74 0.25
CA LYS A 294 -3.70 13.40 -1.10
C LYS A 294 -3.06 12.01 -1.07
N PRO A 295 -2.95 11.31 -2.22
CA PRO A 295 -2.17 10.08 -2.29
C PRO A 295 -0.76 10.28 -1.73
N ALA A 296 -0.09 11.40 -2.05
CA ALA A 296 1.24 11.74 -1.55
C ALA A 296 1.39 11.70 0.00
N ASP A 297 0.28 11.82 0.75
CA ASP A 297 0.29 11.73 2.22
C ASP A 297 0.35 10.27 2.72
N LEU A 298 0.09 9.27 1.87
CA LEU A 298 0.23 7.85 2.20
C LEU A 298 1.70 7.47 2.27
N ALA A 299 2.15 7.06 3.46
CA ALA A 299 3.50 6.55 3.66
C ALA A 299 3.61 5.08 3.25
N CYS A 300 2.76 4.23 3.83
CA CYS A 300 2.79 2.79 3.58
C CYS A 300 1.48 2.10 3.95
N PRO A 301 1.26 0.85 3.48
CA PRO A 301 0.22 -0.01 4.02
C PRO A 301 0.48 -0.32 5.50
N MET A 302 -0.58 -0.63 6.24
CA MET A 302 -0.50 -0.99 7.65
C MET A 302 -1.23 -2.32 7.89
N ALA A 303 -0.58 -3.24 8.60
CA ALA A 303 -1.29 -4.38 9.19
C ALA A 303 -1.89 -3.98 10.54
N LEU A 304 -3.16 -4.35 10.75
CA LEU A 304 -3.85 -4.14 12.01
C LEU A 304 -3.96 -5.46 12.78
N VAL A 305 -3.44 -5.49 14.00
CA VAL A 305 -3.59 -6.60 14.93
C VAL A 305 -4.44 -6.15 16.13
N PRO A 306 -5.69 -6.64 16.27
CA PRO A 306 -6.49 -6.33 17.44
C PRO A 306 -5.92 -7.01 18.68
N ILE A 307 -5.86 -6.29 19.79
CA ILE A 307 -5.38 -6.78 21.08
C ILE A 307 -6.42 -6.51 22.17
N GLN A 308 -6.59 -7.48 23.06
CA GLN A 308 -7.45 -7.35 24.24
C GLN A 308 -6.57 -7.59 25.48
N MET A 309 -6.53 -6.61 26.36
CA MET A 309 -5.88 -6.75 27.66
C MET A 309 -6.91 -7.14 28.71
N THR A 310 -6.48 -7.90 29.72
CA THR A 310 -7.31 -8.25 30.87
C THR A 310 -7.49 -7.07 31.83
N THR A 311 -6.50 -6.17 31.86
CA THR A 311 -6.44 -5.03 32.78
C THR A 311 -6.93 -3.72 32.17
N PHE A 312 -7.21 -3.69 30.87
CA PHE A 312 -7.68 -2.50 30.16
C PHE A 312 -8.99 -2.81 29.46
N GLN A 313 -10.04 -2.04 29.76
CA GLN A 313 -11.41 -2.37 29.33
C GLN A 313 -11.61 -2.20 27.82
N GLU A 314 -10.95 -1.22 27.22
CA GLU A 314 -11.15 -0.90 25.81
C GLU A 314 -10.34 -1.81 24.88
N LYS A 315 -10.90 -2.05 23.69
CA LYS A 315 -10.21 -2.80 22.63
C LYS A 315 -9.14 -1.93 22.01
N LEU A 316 -7.91 -2.41 22.06
CA LEU A 316 -6.77 -1.76 21.45
C LEU A 316 -6.43 -2.44 20.12
N GLY A 317 -5.75 -1.71 19.25
CA GLY A 317 -5.18 -2.19 18.01
C GLY A 317 -3.70 -1.84 17.95
N VAL A 318 -2.92 -2.74 17.36
CA VAL A 318 -1.53 -2.49 17.00
C VAL A 318 -1.47 -2.34 15.49
N GLY A 319 -1.11 -1.16 15.03
CA GLY A 319 -0.73 -0.88 13.66
C GLY A 319 0.74 -1.23 13.46
N ILE A 320 1.02 -2.01 12.41
CA ILE A 320 2.37 -2.38 12.00
C ILE A 320 2.57 -1.80 10.60
N SER A 321 3.50 -0.86 10.45
CA SER A 321 3.84 -0.30 9.16
C SER A 321 4.48 -1.37 8.26
N TRP A 322 4.11 -1.39 6.99
CA TRP A 322 4.72 -2.29 5.99
C TRP A 322 5.84 -1.61 5.20
N ASP A 323 6.21 -0.37 5.56
CA ASP A 323 7.47 0.20 5.16
C ASP A 323 8.58 -0.16 6.15
N ARG A 324 9.73 -0.56 5.60
CA ARG A 324 10.91 -0.91 6.41
C ARG A 324 11.68 0.32 6.90
N ASN A 325 11.20 1.51 6.57
CA ASN A 325 11.80 2.72 7.06
C ASN A 325 11.30 2.89 8.49
N ALA A 326 12.01 2.31 9.46
CA ALA A 326 12.30 3.07 10.67
C ALA A 326 12.58 4.50 10.18
N LEU A 327 11.94 5.53 10.76
CA LEU A 327 12.47 6.88 10.56
C LEU A 327 13.98 6.73 10.72
N ASP A 328 14.74 7.05 9.65
CA ASP A 328 16.18 7.25 9.79
C ASP A 328 16.23 8.24 10.93
N SER A 329 16.55 7.75 12.13
CA SER A 329 16.84 8.62 13.24
C SER A 329 17.99 9.43 12.67
N ASP A 330 17.73 10.72 12.41
CA ASP A 330 18.74 11.67 11.99
C ASP A 330 20.04 11.25 12.66
N GLU A 331 21.08 11.04 11.85
CA GLU A 331 22.43 10.69 12.28
C GLU A 331 22.83 11.58 13.46
N LEU A 332 22.53 11.12 14.67
CA LEU A 332 22.72 11.83 15.91
C LEU A 332 23.63 10.93 16.74
N TRP A 333 24.92 11.19 16.52
CA TRP A 333 26.03 10.98 17.44
C TRP A 333 26.57 9.55 17.55
N LEU A 334 27.58 9.27 16.74
CA LEU A 334 28.86 8.81 17.26
C LEU A 334 29.95 9.66 16.58
N GLU A 335 30.28 10.80 17.21
CA GLU A 335 31.63 11.35 17.02
C GLU A 335 32.59 10.26 17.46
N GLU A 336 33.48 9.88 16.53
CA GLU A 336 34.61 9.02 16.80
C GLU A 336 35.49 9.71 17.85
N ASP A 337 35.37 9.31 19.10
CA ASP A 337 36.47 9.49 20.04
C ASP A 337 37.53 8.43 19.71
N GLU A 338 38.55 8.88 18.96
CA GLU A 338 39.88 8.29 18.94
C GLU A 338 40.32 7.94 20.37
N VAL A 339 40.55 6.67 20.71
CA VAL A 339 41.65 6.27 21.61
C VAL A 339 42.00 4.78 21.38
N TYR A 340 43.17 4.59 20.74
CA TYR A 340 44.12 3.45 20.68
C TYR A 340 43.66 2.02 20.35
#